data_AF-A0A0W4ZCJ8-F1
#
_entry.id   AF-A0A0W4ZCJ8-F1
#
_cell.length_a   1.000
_cell.length_b   1.000
_cell.length_c   1.000
_cell.angle_alpha   90.00
_cell.angle_beta   90.00
_cell.angle_gamma   90.00
#
_symmetry.space_group_name_H-M   'P 1'
#
loop_
_entity.id
_entity.type
_entity.pdbx_description
1 polymer ?
#
loop_
_entity_poly.entity_id
_entity_poly.type
_entity_poly.pdbx_seq_one_letter_code
_entity_poly.pdbx_strand_id
1 'polypeptide(L)'
;MLLGVQAQLESYLVILCTLSVACILRPHKVLEQGLIYVLGDAMNLARPSEDPTCVVVGGLLLFQVFFIYLFALLKTDMMFFKDLAPFRTIQAFVLVLWIYFSNNPAMSNGLTFTFAFFDLIWQFWMFVSFRGYKPPVKT
;
A
#
# COMPACT_ATOMS: atom_id res chain seq x y z
N MET A 1 15.75 -16.48 3.02
CA MET A 1 14.51 -17.24 3.26
C MET A 1 13.36 -16.25 3.04
N LEU A 2 12.62 -16.37 1.95
CA LEU A 2 11.41 -15.54 1.75
C LEU A 2 10.38 -15.96 2.80
N LEU A 3 9.79 -15.00 3.51
CA LEU A 3 8.64 -15.24 4.41
C LEU A 3 7.57 -16.05 3.66
N GLY A 4 6.92 -17.00 4.34
CA GLY A 4 5.80 -17.74 3.75
C GLY A 4 4.70 -16.79 3.28
N VAL A 5 4.01 -17.13 2.20
CA VAL A 5 3.00 -16.27 1.54
C VAL A 5 1.94 -15.77 2.52
N GLN A 6 1.49 -16.64 3.42
CA GLN A 6 0.53 -16.26 4.46
C GLN A 6 1.10 -15.23 5.45
N ALA A 7 2.35 -15.43 5.92
CA ALA A 7 3.01 -14.48 6.81
C ALA A 7 3.23 -13.12 6.12
N GLN A 8 3.44 -13.09 4.81
CA GLN A 8 3.47 -11.85 4.04
C GLN A 8 2.08 -11.18 4.05
N LEU A 9 1.01 -11.89 3.70
CA LEU A 9 -0.34 -11.32 3.74
C LEU A 9 -0.71 -10.76 5.14
N GLU A 10 -0.37 -11.50 6.19
CA GLU A 10 -0.59 -11.06 7.58
C GLU A 10 0.23 -9.81 7.90
N SER A 11 1.50 -9.76 7.51
CA SER A 11 2.35 -8.58 7.68
C SER A 11 1.79 -7.36 6.95
N TYR A 12 1.29 -7.56 5.72
CA TYR A 12 0.65 -6.51 4.94
C TYR A 12 -0.60 -5.95 5.62
N LEU A 13 -1.44 -6.84 6.15
CA LEU A 13 -2.65 -6.45 6.89
C LEU A 13 -2.30 -5.64 8.14
N VAL A 14 -1.25 -6.02 8.87
CA VAL A 14 -0.77 -5.25 10.03
C VAL A 14 -0.30 -3.86 9.59
N ILE A 15 0.43 -3.76 8.48
CA ILE A 15 0.89 -2.48 7.92
C ILE A 15 -0.32 -1.61 7.52
N LEU A 16 -1.28 -2.16 6.76
CA LEU A 16 -2.50 -1.46 6.36
C LEU A 16 -3.30 -0.97 7.56
N CYS A 17 -3.52 -1.83 8.55
CA CYS A 17 -4.25 -1.48 9.77
C CYS A 17 -3.54 -0.34 10.51
N THR A 18 -2.22 -0.48 10.76
CA THR A 18 -1.43 0.51 11.47
C THR A 18 -1.42 1.86 10.75
N LEU A 19 -1.21 1.86 9.43
CA LEU A 19 -1.23 3.10 8.63
C LEU A 19 -2.62 3.72 8.61
N SER A 20 -3.69 2.93 8.45
CA SER A 20 -5.05 3.45 8.46
C SER A 20 -5.39 4.14 9.79
N VAL A 21 -5.05 3.52 10.92
CA VAL A 21 -5.22 4.09 12.26
C VAL A 21 -4.37 5.35 12.44
N ALA A 22 -3.12 5.35 11.99
CA ALA A 22 -2.25 6.52 12.08
C ALA A 22 -2.81 7.71 11.27
N CYS A 23 -3.27 7.45 10.04
CA CYS A 23 -3.85 8.47 9.16
C CYS A 23 -5.18 9.03 9.68
N ILE A 24 -6.03 8.19 10.30
CA ILE A 24 -7.33 8.63 10.83
C ILE A 24 -7.18 9.35 12.18
N LEU A 25 -6.43 8.77 13.13
CA LEU A 25 -6.36 9.28 14.50
C LEU A 25 -5.30 10.36 14.69
N ARG A 26 -4.23 10.38 13.88
CA ARG A 26 -3.10 11.30 14.02
C ARG A 26 -2.56 11.78 12.66
N PRO A 27 -3.41 12.35 11.77
CA PRO A 27 -3.01 12.75 10.41
C PRO A 27 -1.84 13.75 10.40
N HIS A 28 -1.80 14.70 11.34
CA HIS A 28 -0.71 15.68 11.43
C HIS A 28 0.66 15.01 11.66
N LYS A 29 0.72 13.97 12.51
CA LYS A 29 1.98 13.24 12.75
C LYS A 29 2.44 12.46 11.52
N VAL A 30 1.52 12.08 10.64
CA VAL A 30 1.85 11.44 9.37
C VAL A 30 2.46 12.48 8.43
N LEU A 31 1.89 13.68 8.33
CA LEU A 31 2.43 14.77 7.50
C LEU A 31 3.84 15.20 7.92
N GLU A 32 4.14 15.14 9.22
CA GLU A 32 5.44 15.51 9.79
C GLU A 32 6.54 14.44 9.61
N GLN A 33 6.24 13.28 9.01
CA GLN A 33 7.24 12.23 8.87
C GLN A 33 8.36 12.66 7.92
N GLY A 34 9.60 12.71 8.43
CA GLY A 34 10.80 13.07 7.65
C GLY A 34 10.98 12.25 6.37
N LEU A 35 10.53 11.00 6.37
CA LEU A 35 10.59 10.11 5.20
C LEU A 35 9.85 10.68 3.98
N ILE A 36 8.72 11.36 4.20
CA ILE A 36 7.91 11.95 3.13
C ILE A 36 8.69 13.06 2.43
N TYR A 37 9.39 13.89 3.21
CA TYR A 37 10.20 14.98 2.69
C TYR A 37 11.44 14.44 1.97
N VAL A 38 12.13 13.46 2.56
CA VAL A 38 13.32 12.83 1.93
C VAL A 38 12.97 12.21 0.58
N LEU A 39 11.89 11.43 0.50
CA LEU A 39 11.46 10.81 -0.76
C LEU A 39 10.90 11.82 -1.75
N GLY A 40 10.13 12.80 -1.27
CA GLY A 40 9.61 13.88 -2.10
C GLY A 40 10.74 14.69 -2.76
N ASP A 41 11.74 15.11 -1.97
CA ASP A 41 12.88 15.86 -2.46
C ASP A 41 13.75 15.02 -3.41
N ALA A 42 13.98 13.73 -3.08
CA ALA A 42 14.74 12.82 -3.95
C ALA A 42 14.10 12.61 -5.33
N MET A 43 12.77 12.64 -5.38
CA MET A 43 12.00 12.50 -6.62
C MET A 43 11.61 13.84 -7.25
N ASN A 44 12.05 14.96 -6.67
CA ASN A 44 11.69 16.32 -7.09
C ASN A 44 10.17 16.55 -7.18
N LEU A 45 9.43 16.07 -6.17
CA LEU A 45 7.97 16.19 -6.07
C LEU A 45 7.57 17.36 -5.17
N ALA A 46 6.32 17.84 -5.33
CA ALA A 46 5.80 18.87 -4.47
C ALA A 46 5.70 18.40 -3.00
N ARG A 47 5.78 19.35 -2.07
CA ARG A 47 5.50 19.06 -0.66
C ARG A 47 4.01 18.77 -0.48
N PRO A 48 3.65 17.87 0.47
CA PRO A 48 2.26 17.61 0.77
C PRO A 48 1.57 18.86 1.32
N SER A 49 0.26 18.95 1.08
CA SER A 49 -0.58 19.96 1.73
C SER A 49 -0.55 19.78 3.25
N GLU A 50 -0.58 20.90 3.99
CA GLU A 50 -0.70 20.88 5.45
C GLU A 50 -2.13 20.52 5.91
N ASP A 51 -3.10 20.55 5.00
CA ASP A 51 -4.47 20.14 5.28
C ASP A 51 -4.54 18.61 5.52
N PRO A 52 -4.89 18.16 6.75
CA PRO A 52 -4.96 16.75 7.09
C PRO A 52 -6.12 16.01 6.41
N THR A 53 -7.09 16.72 5.82
CA THR A 53 -8.33 16.13 5.30
C THR A 53 -8.05 15.01 4.29
N CYS A 54 -7.12 15.22 3.36
CA CYS A 54 -6.72 14.21 2.38
C CYS A 54 -6.09 12.97 3.03
N VAL A 55 -5.33 13.15 4.12
CA VAL A 55 -4.70 12.06 4.87
C VAL A 55 -5.75 11.20 5.56
N VAL A 56 -6.76 11.83 6.18
CA VAL A 56 -7.85 11.12 6.83
C VAL A 56 -8.66 10.31 5.82
N VAL A 57 -9.01 10.90 4.66
CA VAL A 57 -9.71 10.20 3.58
C VAL A 57 -8.88 9.02 3.07
N GLY A 58 -7.57 9.21 2.87
CA GLY A 58 -6.65 8.13 2.52
C GLY A 58 -6.64 7.01 3.58
N GLY A 59 -6.63 7.38 4.86
CA GLY A 59 -6.72 6.43 5.97
C GLY A 59 -8.01 5.59 5.96
N LEU A 60 -9.16 6.20 5.66
CA LEU A 60 -10.43 5.49 5.52
C LEU A 60 -10.41 4.50 4.35
N LEU A 61 -9.81 4.88 3.22
CA LEU A 61 -9.65 3.98 2.07
C LEU A 61 -8.73 2.80 2.40
N LEU A 62 -7.61 3.04 3.09
CA LEU A 62 -6.71 1.98 3.57
C LEU A 62 -7.43 1.04 4.54
N PHE A 63 -8.28 1.58 5.42
CA PHE A 63 -9.08 0.79 6.36
C PHE A 63 -10.10 -0.10 5.64
N GLN A 64 -10.74 0.41 4.58
CA GLN A 64 -11.63 -0.38 3.74
C GLN A 64 -10.88 -1.54 3.05
N VAL A 65 -9.70 -1.26 2.47
CA VAL A 65 -8.87 -2.29 1.84
C VAL A 65 -8.42 -3.34 2.86
N PHE A 66 -8.02 -2.92 4.06
CA PHE A 66 -7.70 -3.82 5.17
C PHE A 66 -8.85 -4.78 5.46
N PHE A 67 -10.09 -4.29 5.57
CA PHE A 67 -11.24 -5.17 5.80
C PHE A 67 -11.48 -6.16 4.67
N ILE A 68 -11.43 -5.72 3.41
CA ILE A 68 -11.60 -6.61 2.26
C ILE A 68 -10.58 -7.76 2.32
N TYR A 69 -9.33 -7.44 2.59
CA TYR A 69 -8.25 -8.43 2.64
C TYR A 69 -8.36 -9.31 3.88
N LEU A 70 -8.74 -8.75 5.03
CA LEU A 70 -8.99 -9.52 6.25
C LEU A 70 -10.11 -10.55 6.04
N PHE A 71 -11.22 -10.16 5.42
CA PHE A 71 -12.33 -11.08 5.12
C PHE A 71 -11.91 -12.20 4.16
N ALA A 72 -11.13 -11.89 3.13
CA ALA A 72 -10.59 -12.91 2.22
C ALA A 72 -9.64 -13.87 2.94
N LEU A 73 -8.79 -13.37 3.83
CA LEU A 73 -7.87 -14.18 4.62
C LEU A 73 -8.60 -15.08 5.63
N LEU A 74 -9.64 -14.57 6.31
CA LEU A 74 -10.47 -15.35 7.24
C LEU A 74 -11.22 -16.49 6.54
N LYS A 75 -11.56 -16.33 5.26
CA LYS A 75 -12.12 -17.40 4.43
C LYS A 75 -11.07 -18.38 3.90
N THR A 76 -9.79 -18.17 4.23
CA THR A 76 -8.64 -18.95 3.71
C THR A 76 -8.55 -18.96 2.18
N ASP A 77 -9.09 -17.93 1.53
CA ASP A 77 -9.14 -17.85 0.07
C ASP A 77 -7.81 -17.35 -0.51
N MET A 78 -6.81 -18.24 -0.52
CA MET A 78 -5.49 -17.95 -1.08
C MET A 78 -5.51 -17.79 -2.62
N MET A 79 -6.55 -18.31 -3.29
CA MET A 79 -6.70 -18.14 -4.74
C MET A 79 -7.14 -16.72 -5.08
N PHE A 80 -8.03 -16.12 -4.30
CA PHE A 80 -8.37 -14.70 -4.42
C PHE A 80 -7.12 -13.81 -4.45
N PHE A 81 -6.19 -14.01 -3.51
CA PHE A 81 -4.95 -13.23 -3.47
C PHE A 81 -4.00 -13.55 -4.63
N LYS A 82 -3.90 -14.82 -5.03
CA LYS A 82 -3.08 -15.24 -6.17
C LYS A 82 -3.53 -14.57 -7.46
N ASP A 83 -4.84 -14.53 -7.70
CA ASP A 83 -5.42 -13.93 -8.90
C ASP A 83 -5.34 -12.41 -8.86
N LEU A 84 -5.49 -11.81 -7.67
CA LEU A 84 -5.46 -10.35 -7.48
C LEU A 84 -4.04 -9.75 -7.52
N ALA A 85 -3.03 -10.47 -7.03
CA ALA A 85 -1.64 -9.99 -6.92
C ALA A 85 -1.06 -9.37 -8.21
N PRO A 86 -1.17 -9.99 -9.42
CA PRO A 86 -0.65 -9.37 -10.64
C PRO A 86 -1.36 -8.06 -10.97
N PHE A 87 -2.69 -8.00 -10.84
CA PHE A 87 -3.46 -6.79 -11.11
C PHE A 87 -3.10 -5.66 -10.15
N ARG A 88 -2.97 -5.96 -8.85
CA ARG A 88 -2.56 -4.98 -7.84
C ARG A 88 -1.15 -4.47 -8.07
N THR A 89 -0.23 -5.32 -8.52
CA THR A 89 1.14 -4.92 -8.86
C THR A 89 1.16 -3.96 -10.04
N ILE A 90 0.42 -4.28 -11.12
CA ILE A 90 0.30 -3.39 -12.29
C ILE A 90 -0.35 -2.07 -11.88
N GLN A 91 -1.43 -2.12 -11.09
CA GLN A 91 -2.11 -0.92 -10.58
C GLN A 91 -1.15 -0.03 -9.78
N ALA A 92 -0.35 -0.61 -8.88
CA ALA A 92 0.62 0.13 -8.08
C ALA A 92 1.71 0.77 -8.96
N PHE A 93 2.21 0.05 -9.97
CA PHE A 93 3.17 0.59 -10.94
C PHE A 93 2.59 1.79 -11.69
N VAL A 94 1.38 1.65 -12.24
CA VAL A 94 0.69 2.73 -12.96
C VAL A 94 0.46 3.93 -12.05
N LEU A 95 0.07 3.71 -10.79
CA LEU A 95 -0.14 4.78 -9.82
C LEU A 95 1.15 5.55 -9.52
N VAL A 96 2.27 4.85 -9.28
CA VAL A 96 3.57 5.49 -9.03
C VAL A 96 4.03 6.30 -10.24
N LEU A 97 3.91 5.75 -11.45
CA LEU A 97 4.23 6.48 -12.68
C LEU A 97 3.33 7.70 -12.87
N TRP A 98 2.03 7.56 -12.61
CA TRP A 98 1.09 8.66 -12.69
C TRP A 98 1.47 9.78 -11.72
N ILE A 99 1.75 9.44 -10.46
CA ILE A 99 2.17 10.43 -9.45
C ILE A 99 3.43 11.15 -9.92
N TYR A 100 4.42 10.41 -10.41
CA TYR A 100 5.69 10.99 -10.85
C TYR A 100 5.56 11.92 -12.07
N PHE A 101 4.76 11.54 -13.08
CA PHE A 101 4.61 12.33 -14.30
C PHE A 101 3.48 13.37 -14.25
N SER A 102 2.62 13.34 -13.22
CA SER A 102 1.54 14.31 -13.09
C SER A 102 2.07 15.65 -12.59
N ASN A 103 1.59 16.73 -13.21
CA ASN A 103 1.86 18.10 -12.76
C ASN A 103 0.87 18.59 -11.69
N ASN A 104 -0.08 17.75 -11.26
CA ASN A 104 -1.08 18.17 -10.28
C ASN A 104 -0.50 18.00 -8.86
N PRO A 105 -0.23 19.09 -8.11
CA PRO A 105 0.39 19.01 -6.78
C PRO A 105 -0.48 18.28 -5.74
N ALA A 106 -1.80 18.20 -5.96
CA ALA A 106 -2.69 17.43 -5.08
C ALA A 106 -2.42 15.91 -5.16
N MET A 107 -1.98 15.41 -6.33
CA MET A 107 -1.64 13.99 -6.53
C MET A 107 -0.13 13.73 -6.55
N SER A 108 0.63 14.62 -7.19
CA SER A 108 2.08 14.59 -7.35
C SER A 108 2.76 15.29 -6.18
N ASN A 109 2.77 14.62 -5.03
CA ASN A 109 3.48 15.10 -3.85
C ASN A 109 4.20 13.95 -3.12
N GLY A 110 5.15 14.32 -2.26
CA GLY A 110 5.97 13.36 -1.53
C GLY A 110 5.16 12.37 -0.70
N LEU A 111 4.01 12.77 -0.13
CA LEU A 111 3.18 11.89 0.70
C LEU A 111 2.56 10.79 -0.16
N THR A 112 1.84 11.18 -1.21
CA THR A 112 1.17 10.24 -2.13
C THR A 112 2.19 9.30 -2.77
N PHE A 113 3.34 9.83 -3.19
CA PHE A 113 4.42 9.03 -3.76
C PHE A 113 4.98 8.03 -2.76
N THR A 114 5.27 8.46 -1.52
CA THR A 114 5.80 7.58 -0.47
C THR A 114 4.87 6.40 -0.24
N PHE A 115 3.56 6.65 -0.07
CA PHE A 115 2.59 5.57 0.10
C PHE A 115 2.52 4.65 -1.12
N ALA A 116 2.42 5.21 -2.33
CA ALA A 116 2.31 4.41 -3.55
C ALA A 116 3.58 3.57 -3.82
N PHE A 117 4.75 4.11 -3.51
CA PHE A 117 6.03 3.44 -3.69
C PHE A 117 6.21 2.27 -2.72
N PHE A 118 5.86 2.46 -1.44
CA PHE A 118 5.89 1.37 -0.47
C PHE A 118 4.82 0.30 -0.76
N ASP A 119 3.61 0.70 -1.19
CA ASP A 119 2.60 -0.27 -1.66
C ASP A 119 3.15 -1.07 -2.84
N LEU A 120 3.76 -0.41 -3.83
CA LEU A 120 4.38 -1.07 -4.97
C LEU A 120 5.43 -2.13 -4.57
N ILE A 121 6.35 -1.79 -3.67
CA ILE A 121 7.36 -2.74 -3.17
C ILE A 121 6.65 -3.97 -2.59
N TRP A 122 5.61 -3.74 -1.79
CA TRP A 122 4.88 -4.82 -1.15
C TRP A 122 4.08 -5.68 -2.13
N GLN A 123 3.35 -5.07 -3.07
CA GLN A 123 2.61 -5.78 -4.11
C GLN A 123 3.56 -6.62 -4.98
N PHE A 124 4.74 -6.08 -5.31
CA PHE A 124 5.75 -6.81 -6.05
C PHE A 124 6.24 -8.06 -5.31
N TRP A 125 6.53 -7.96 -4.01
CA TRP A 125 6.94 -9.12 -3.21
C TRP A 125 5.83 -10.16 -3.08
N MET A 126 4.57 -9.73 -2.91
CA MET A 126 3.44 -10.65 -2.90
C MET A 126 3.30 -11.37 -4.24
N PHE A 127 3.36 -10.65 -5.36
CA PHE A 127 3.29 -11.24 -6.70
C PHE A 127 4.37 -12.30 -6.93
N VAL A 128 5.63 -11.98 -6.59
CA VAL A 128 6.75 -12.93 -6.70
C VAL A 128 6.49 -14.18 -5.85
N SER A 129 5.97 -14.01 -4.64
CA SER A 129 5.71 -15.12 -3.73
C SER A 129 4.53 -15.99 -4.18
N PHE A 130 3.47 -15.40 -4.72
CA PHE A 130 2.33 -16.12 -5.29
C PHE A 130 2.64 -16.86 -6.59
N ARG A 131 3.63 -16.41 -7.37
CA ARG A 131 4.09 -17.12 -8.56
C ARG A 131 4.63 -18.52 -8.22
N GLY A 132 5.27 -18.67 -7.06
CA GLY A 132 5.76 -19.94 -6.54
C GLY A 132 4.73 -20.76 -5.74
N TYR A 133 3.54 -20.18 -5.47
CA TYR A 133 2.54 -20.80 -4.60
C TYR A 133 1.74 -21.90 -5.32
N LYS A 134 1.83 -23.11 -4.79
CA LYS A 134 0.95 -24.23 -5.14
C LYS A 134 -0.03 -24.44 -3.99
N PRO A 135 -1.35 -24.43 -4.25
CA PRO A 135 -2.33 -24.72 -3.21
C PRO A 135 -2.08 -26.13 -2.67
N PRO A 136 -2.28 -26.36 -1.36
CA PRO A 136 -2.17 -27.70 -0.79
C PRO A 136 -3.16 -28.62 -1.50
N VAL A 137 -2.68 -29.76 -1.99
CA VAL A 137 -3.53 -30.81 -2.56
C VAL A 137 -4.37 -31.34 -1.40
N LYS A 138 -5.69 -31.12 -1.45
CA LYS A 138 -6.61 -31.77 -0.50
C LYS A 138 -6.59 -33.27 -0.80
N THR A 139 -5.86 -34.03 0.02
CA THR A 139 -5.94 -35.50 0.09
C THR A 139 -7.19 -35.93 0.85
#